data_AF-A0AAC9Y9V6-F1
#
_entry.id   AF-A0AAC9Y9V6-F1
#
_cell.length_a   1.000
_cell.length_b   1.000
_cell.length_c   1.000
_cell.angle_alpha   90.00
_cell.angle_beta   90.00
_cell.angle_gamma   90.00
#
_symmetry.space_group_name_H-M   'P 1'
#
loop_
_entity.id
_entity.type
_entity.pdbx_description
1 polymer ?
#
loop_
_entity_poly.entity_id
_entity_poly.type
_entity_poly.pdbx_seq_one_letter_code
_entity_poly.pdbx_strand_id
1 'polypeptide(L)'
;MNKAEIEKRAISYREQLGGNVIVFPIDELNPISLYAVCIHDGKKFFVYEKPVPVEEAAAYIKVFLEALEAEGLDSDYSRNVRFISSEAQMKGHVTLRRLNKEDERRRQALQRHDEDFQEDGQGGKLISARGLIMVSYRMMVEEKNPGATEFMNNFFRLLENRRYGKTAAAIKQEVRRMSVIERDEWINKIYSSPRFIHSAEEIFALMPIKN
;
A
#
# COMPACT_ATOMS: atom_id res chain seq x y z
N MET A 1 9.63 -0.94 -32.53
CA MET A 1 10.62 -1.84 -31.90
C MET A 1 10.38 -3.25 -32.39
N ASN A 2 11.42 -3.96 -32.83
CA ASN A 2 11.31 -5.35 -33.29
C ASN A 2 11.50 -6.36 -32.13
N LYS A 3 11.22 -7.65 -32.36
CA LYS A 3 11.26 -8.70 -31.32
C LYS A 3 12.64 -8.84 -30.66
N ALA A 4 13.72 -8.72 -31.43
CA ALA A 4 15.08 -8.84 -30.90
C ALA A 4 15.46 -7.67 -30.00
N GLU A 5 15.02 -6.45 -30.34
CA GLU A 5 15.16 -5.27 -29.50
C GLU A 5 14.36 -5.40 -28.20
N ILE A 6 13.13 -5.94 -28.27
CA ILE A 6 12.30 -6.21 -27.10
C ILE A 6 12.99 -7.20 -26.17
N GLU A 7 13.50 -8.31 -26.71
CA GLU A 7 14.20 -9.33 -25.93
C GLU A 7 15.46 -8.79 -25.26
N LYS A 8 16.31 -8.07 -26.02
CA LYS A 8 17.52 -7.44 -25.47
C LYS A 8 17.21 -6.48 -24.33
N ARG A 9 16.14 -5.71 -24.46
CA ARG A 9 15.69 -4.76 -23.44
C ARG A 9 15.14 -5.49 -22.20
N ALA A 10 14.36 -6.56 -22.39
CA ALA A 10 13.87 -7.40 -21.31
C ALA A 10 15.01 -8.04 -20.49
N ILE A 11 16.07 -8.50 -21.17
CA ILE A 11 17.29 -9.02 -20.53
C ILE A 11 17.92 -7.94 -19.64
N SER A 12 18.14 -6.75 -20.20
CA SER A 12 18.72 -5.64 -19.44
C SER A 12 17.89 -5.27 -18.21
N TYR A 13 16.56 -5.23 -18.32
CA TYR A 13 15.71 -4.94 -17.16
C TYR A 13 15.74 -6.04 -16.11
N ARG A 14 15.80 -7.32 -16.52
CA ARG A 14 15.91 -8.42 -15.58
C ARG A 14 17.25 -8.42 -14.84
N GLU A 15 18.35 -8.07 -15.50
CA GLU A 15 19.65 -7.91 -14.84
C GLU A 15 19.63 -6.82 -13.77
N GLN A 16 18.88 -5.72 -14.02
CA GLN A 16 18.82 -4.57 -13.11
C GLN A 16 17.78 -4.74 -11.98
N LEU A 17 16.62 -5.31 -12.30
CA LEU A 17 15.45 -5.30 -11.41
C LEU A 17 15.07 -6.69 -10.91
N GLY A 18 15.64 -7.76 -11.48
CA GLY A 18 15.21 -9.13 -11.27
C GLY A 18 13.82 -9.41 -11.86
N GLY A 19 13.20 -10.49 -11.38
CA GLY A 19 11.89 -10.94 -11.85
C GLY A 19 11.95 -11.84 -13.08
N ASN A 20 10.85 -12.54 -13.32
CA ASN A 20 10.66 -13.46 -14.42
C ASN A 20 9.68 -12.92 -15.46
N VAL A 21 8.89 -11.90 -15.16
CA VAL A 21 7.97 -11.25 -16.08
C VAL A 21 8.34 -9.79 -16.19
N ILE A 22 8.73 -9.36 -17.39
CA ILE A 22 9.12 -7.98 -17.67
C ILE A 22 8.12 -7.39 -18.67
N VAL A 23 7.49 -6.29 -18.28
CA VAL A 23 6.48 -5.60 -19.08
C VAL A 23 6.86 -4.13 -19.20
N PHE A 24 6.93 -3.59 -20.41
CA PHE A 24 7.38 -2.21 -20.65
C PHE A 24 6.81 -1.62 -21.95
N PRO A 25 6.68 -0.29 -22.06
CA PRO A 25 6.16 0.36 -23.26
C PRO A 25 7.14 0.23 -24.44
N ILE A 26 6.61 0.00 -25.64
CA ILE A 26 7.43 -0.01 -26.87
C ILE A 26 7.97 1.36 -27.25
N ASP A 27 7.30 2.42 -26.79
CA ASP A 27 7.71 3.81 -26.93
C ASP A 27 7.52 4.54 -25.58
N GLU A 28 8.62 4.81 -24.89
CA GLU A 28 8.60 5.46 -23.58
C GLU A 28 8.15 6.92 -23.62
N LEU A 29 8.19 7.59 -24.77
CA LEU A 29 7.77 8.99 -24.89
C LEU A 29 6.29 9.11 -25.27
N ASN A 30 5.67 8.03 -25.74
CA ASN A 30 4.27 8.03 -26.12
C ASN A 30 3.36 7.67 -24.92
N PRO A 31 2.48 8.58 -24.46
CA PRO A 31 1.62 8.37 -23.29
C PRO A 31 0.63 7.20 -23.42
N ILE A 32 0.31 6.78 -24.63
CA ILE A 32 -0.61 5.67 -24.94
C ILE A 32 0.11 4.52 -25.66
N SER A 33 1.43 4.40 -25.44
CA SER A 33 2.23 3.32 -26.02
C SER A 33 1.65 1.95 -25.64
N LEU A 34 1.67 1.04 -26.62
CA LEU A 34 1.49 -0.38 -26.35
C LEU A 34 2.66 -0.92 -25.52
N TYR A 35 2.43 -2.03 -24.86
CA TYR A 35 3.36 -2.70 -23.96
C TYR A 35 3.85 -4.01 -24.57
N ALA A 36 5.15 -4.23 -24.50
CA ALA A 36 5.73 -5.55 -24.70
C ALA A 36 5.61 -6.35 -23.40
N VAL A 37 5.28 -7.64 -23.55
CA VAL A 37 5.20 -8.60 -22.44
C VAL A 37 6.23 -9.69 -22.69
N CYS A 38 7.15 -9.87 -21.74
CA CYS A 38 8.26 -10.81 -21.84
C CYS A 38 8.27 -11.72 -20.60
N ILE A 39 8.29 -13.04 -20.81
CA ILE A 39 8.30 -14.03 -19.74
C ILE A 39 9.59 -14.85 -19.82
N HIS A 40 10.32 -14.94 -18.72
CA HIS A 40 11.56 -15.69 -18.60
C HIS A 40 11.30 -17.07 -17.99
N ASP A 41 11.65 -18.14 -18.71
CA ASP A 41 11.45 -19.53 -18.28
C ASP A 41 12.60 -20.10 -17.43
N GLY A 42 13.60 -19.28 -17.11
CA GLY A 42 14.83 -19.68 -16.43
C GLY A 42 16.03 -19.83 -17.39
N LYS A 43 15.79 -19.94 -18.70
CA LYS A 43 16.84 -20.02 -19.73
C LYS A 43 16.77 -18.90 -20.76
N LYS A 44 15.56 -18.50 -21.17
CA LYS A 44 15.33 -17.50 -22.21
C LYS A 44 14.05 -16.72 -21.98
N PHE A 45 13.90 -15.62 -22.72
CA PHE A 45 12.65 -14.87 -22.78
C PHE A 45 11.73 -15.38 -23.88
N PHE A 46 10.47 -15.56 -23.53
CA PHE A 46 9.35 -15.62 -24.44
C PHE A 46 8.75 -14.22 -24.54
N VAL A 47 8.88 -13.62 -25.73
CA VAL A 47 8.31 -12.33 -26.07
C VAL A 47 7.01 -12.56 -26.82
N TYR A 48 5.91 -11.97 -26.33
CA TYR A 48 4.63 -11.97 -27.02
C TYR A 48 4.76 -11.28 -28.39
N GLU A 49 4.15 -11.87 -29.43
CA GLU A 49 4.38 -11.44 -30.81
C GLU A 49 3.92 -10.01 -31.10
N LYS A 50 2.85 -9.57 -30.44
CA LYS A 50 2.26 -8.24 -30.62
C LYS A 50 2.29 -7.48 -29.31
N PRO A 51 2.80 -6.24 -29.31
CA PRO A 51 2.58 -5.32 -28.20
C PRO A 51 1.08 -5.09 -27.99
N VAL A 52 0.66 -4.98 -26.74
CA VAL A 52 -0.74 -4.90 -26.34
C VAL A 52 -1.02 -3.66 -25.48
N PRO A 53 -2.26 -3.19 -25.37
CA PRO A 53 -2.61 -2.15 -24.40
C PRO A 53 -2.26 -2.54 -22.97
N VAL A 54 -2.13 -1.55 -22.08
CA VAL A 54 -1.69 -1.77 -20.68
C VAL A 54 -2.64 -2.70 -19.92
N GLU A 55 -3.94 -2.66 -20.21
CA GLU A 55 -4.95 -3.51 -19.57
C GLU A 55 -4.79 -4.97 -19.99
N GLU A 56 -4.51 -5.20 -21.27
CA GLU A 56 -4.31 -6.54 -21.81
C GLU A 56 -2.98 -7.12 -21.32
N ALA A 57 -1.92 -6.28 -21.22
CA ALA A 57 -0.67 -6.69 -20.58
C ALA A 57 -0.89 -7.11 -19.12
N ALA A 58 -1.68 -6.35 -18.35
CA ALA A 58 -2.03 -6.69 -16.98
C ALA A 58 -2.83 -8.00 -16.88
N ALA A 59 -3.76 -8.23 -17.82
CA ALA A 59 -4.52 -9.47 -17.90
C ALA A 59 -3.61 -10.68 -18.18
N TYR A 60 -2.64 -10.55 -19.09
CA TYR A 60 -1.68 -11.62 -19.38
C TYR A 60 -0.81 -11.97 -18.19
N ILE A 61 -0.34 -10.97 -17.43
CA ILE A 61 0.41 -11.20 -16.20
C ILE A 61 -0.44 -11.98 -15.20
N LYS A 62 -1.69 -11.58 -15.00
CA LYS A 62 -2.60 -12.25 -14.08
C LYS A 62 -2.77 -13.73 -14.44
N VAL A 63 -3.11 -14.02 -15.70
CA VAL A 63 -3.29 -15.40 -16.20
C VAL A 63 -2.00 -16.21 -16.02
N PHE A 64 -0.84 -15.61 -16.28
CA PHE A 64 0.44 -16.30 -16.11
C PHE A 64 0.73 -16.64 -14.64
N LEU A 65 0.50 -15.72 -13.70
CA LEU A 65 0.70 -15.98 -12.29
C LEU A 65 -0.28 -17.04 -11.75
N GLU A 66 -1.54 -17.03 -12.20
CA GLU A 66 -2.52 -18.07 -11.87
C GLU A 66 -2.07 -19.45 -12.39
N ALA A 67 -1.48 -19.50 -13.59
CA ALA A 67 -0.92 -20.75 -14.13
C ALA A 67 0.29 -21.24 -13.31
N LEU A 68 1.18 -20.34 -12.87
CA LEU A 68 2.28 -20.71 -11.98
C LEU A 68 1.79 -21.25 -10.65
N GLU A 69 0.77 -20.62 -10.05
CA GLU A 69 0.18 -21.06 -8.79
C GLU A 69 -0.45 -22.45 -8.92
N ALA A 70 -1.16 -22.72 -10.02
CA ALA A 70 -1.75 -24.03 -10.29
C ALA A 70 -0.70 -25.15 -10.40
N GLU A 71 0.51 -24.83 -10.87
CA GLU A 71 1.65 -25.74 -10.99
C GLU A 71 2.53 -25.76 -9.72
N GLY A 72 2.13 -25.06 -8.65
CA GLY A 72 2.89 -24.97 -7.39
C GLY A 72 4.21 -24.20 -7.50
N LEU A 73 4.33 -23.35 -8.52
CA LEU A 73 5.48 -22.47 -8.75
C LEU A 73 5.29 -21.10 -8.08
N ASP A 74 6.38 -20.35 -7.94
CA ASP A 74 6.34 -19.03 -7.30
C ASP A 74 5.55 -18.01 -8.14
N SER A 75 4.33 -17.68 -7.68
CA SER A 75 3.39 -16.75 -8.33
C SER A 75 3.40 -15.35 -7.71
N ASP A 76 4.33 -15.06 -6.81
CA ASP A 76 4.40 -13.77 -6.12
C ASP A 76 4.66 -12.63 -7.11
N TYR A 77 3.66 -11.76 -7.27
CA TYR A 77 3.71 -10.61 -8.17
C TYR A 77 4.91 -9.69 -7.85
N SER A 78 5.15 -9.39 -6.58
CA SER A 78 6.17 -8.43 -6.17
C SER A 78 7.57 -8.96 -6.45
N ARG A 79 7.77 -10.28 -6.34
CA ARG A 79 9.06 -10.91 -6.64
C ARG A 79 9.25 -11.18 -8.13
N ASN A 80 8.21 -11.59 -8.84
CA ASN A 80 8.31 -12.10 -10.20
C ASN A 80 8.00 -11.08 -11.30
N VAL A 81 7.23 -10.03 -11.03
CA VAL A 81 6.77 -9.09 -12.07
C VAL A 81 7.49 -7.75 -11.97
N ARG A 82 7.97 -7.25 -13.12
CA ARG A 82 8.45 -5.88 -13.31
C ARG A 82 7.61 -5.20 -14.37
N PHE A 83 6.66 -4.40 -13.90
CA PHE A 83 5.84 -3.55 -14.74
C PHE A 83 6.48 -2.17 -14.81
N ILE A 84 7.11 -1.86 -15.94
CA ILE A 84 7.89 -0.64 -16.17
C ILE A 84 7.01 0.33 -16.94
N SER A 85 6.88 1.54 -16.44
CA SER A 85 6.18 2.64 -17.11
C SER A 85 7.01 3.91 -16.96
N SER A 86 7.07 4.72 -18.02
CA SER A 86 7.68 6.04 -17.96
C SER A 86 6.68 7.07 -17.42
N GLU A 87 7.19 8.26 -17.07
CA GLU A 87 6.37 9.39 -16.65
C GLU A 87 5.29 9.76 -17.69
N ALA A 88 5.59 9.59 -18.98
CA ALA A 88 4.62 9.86 -20.06
C ALA A 88 3.43 8.91 -19.98
N GLN A 89 3.65 7.61 -19.77
CA GLN A 89 2.54 6.64 -19.63
C GLN A 89 1.77 6.85 -18.32
N MET A 90 2.46 7.19 -17.24
CA MET A 90 1.83 7.48 -15.94
C MET A 90 0.92 8.71 -15.99
N LYS A 91 1.24 9.69 -16.85
CA LYS A 91 0.39 10.87 -17.09
C LYS A 91 -0.74 10.60 -18.09
N GLY A 92 -0.47 9.81 -19.13
CA GLY A 92 -1.42 9.51 -20.20
C GLY A 92 -2.53 8.54 -19.81
N HIS A 93 -2.22 7.55 -18.97
CA HIS A 93 -3.14 6.46 -18.68
C HIS A 93 -3.85 6.66 -17.33
N VAL A 94 -5.19 6.74 -17.35
CA VAL A 94 -6.00 6.99 -16.13
C VAL A 94 -5.77 5.91 -15.07
N THR A 95 -5.72 4.65 -15.48
CA THR A 95 -5.45 3.51 -14.59
C THR A 95 -4.09 3.62 -13.92
N LEU A 96 -3.02 3.87 -14.67
CA LEU A 96 -1.67 4.04 -14.13
C LEU A 96 -1.57 5.27 -13.22
N ARG A 97 -2.22 6.37 -13.58
CA ARG A 97 -2.29 7.57 -12.76
C ARG A 97 -2.99 7.33 -11.41
N ARG A 98 -4.04 6.50 -11.39
CA ARG A 98 -4.74 6.12 -10.16
C ARG A 98 -3.84 5.23 -9.28
N LEU A 99 -3.21 4.22 -9.86
CA LEU A 99 -2.25 3.36 -9.17
C LEU A 99 -1.09 4.17 -8.58
N ASN A 100 -0.53 5.14 -9.32
CA ASN A 100 0.52 6.01 -8.81
C ASN A 100 0.09 6.80 -7.58
N LYS A 101 -1.12 7.38 -7.63
CA LYS A 101 -1.67 8.13 -6.49
C LYS A 101 -1.89 7.23 -5.27
N GLU A 102 -2.33 5.99 -5.48
CA GLU A 102 -2.48 5.02 -4.39
C GLU A 102 -1.14 4.60 -3.81
N ASP A 103 -0.13 4.34 -4.65
CA ASP A 103 1.23 4.03 -4.22
C ASP A 103 1.89 5.21 -3.50
N GLU A 104 1.73 6.43 -3.99
CA GLU A 104 2.19 7.66 -3.32
C GLU A 104 1.52 7.80 -1.95
N ARG A 105 0.20 7.61 -1.87
CA ARG A 105 -0.54 7.63 -0.59
C ARG A 105 -0.03 6.54 0.36
N ARG A 106 0.23 5.34 -0.15
CA ARG A 106 0.76 4.22 0.65
C ARG A 106 2.17 4.52 1.17
N ARG A 107 3.04 5.09 0.34
CA ARG A 107 4.39 5.51 0.75
C ARG A 107 4.33 6.63 1.79
N GLN A 108 3.44 7.59 1.62
CA GLN A 108 3.21 8.64 2.62
C GLN A 108 2.68 8.08 3.94
N ALA A 109 1.78 7.10 3.90
CA ALA A 109 1.30 6.42 5.09
C ALA A 109 2.43 5.68 5.82
N LEU A 110 3.30 4.98 5.08
CA LEU A 110 4.47 4.30 5.64
C LEU A 110 5.48 5.27 6.24
N GLN A 111 5.81 6.37 5.55
CA GLN A 111 6.73 7.40 6.08
C GLN A 111 6.21 8.03 7.37
N ARG A 112 4.90 8.28 7.47
CA ARG A 112 4.28 8.83 8.68
C ARG A 112 4.35 7.87 9.86
N HIS A 113 4.29 6.56 9.60
CA HIS A 113 4.47 5.57 10.65
C HIS A 113 5.86 5.70 11.31
N ASP A 114 6.91 6.05 10.56
CA ASP A 114 8.25 6.29 11.13
C ASP A 114 8.31 7.58 11.97
N GLU A 115 7.53 8.61 11.64
CA GLU A 115 7.44 9.85 12.45
C GLU A 115 6.79 9.63 13.82
N ASP A 116 5.97 8.58 13.95
CA ASP A 116 5.26 8.27 15.19
C ASP A 116 6.12 7.56 16.25
N PHE A 117 7.34 7.17 15.89
CA PHE A 117 8.29 6.53 16.80
C PHE A 117 9.61 7.30 16.85
N GLN A 118 10.10 7.54 18.06
CA GLN A 118 11.43 8.11 18.30
C GLN A 118 12.22 7.22 19.24
N GLU A 119 13.54 7.20 19.10
CA GLU A 119 14.39 6.52 20.07
C GLU A 119 14.40 7.30 21.40
N ASP A 120 14.33 6.60 22.52
CA ASP A 120 14.41 7.21 23.86
C ASP A 120 15.86 7.45 24.33
N GLY A 121 16.84 7.10 23.49
CA GLY A 121 18.28 7.16 23.82
C GLY A 121 18.77 6.07 24.78
N GLN A 122 17.90 5.19 25.27
CA GLN A 122 18.18 4.07 26.17
C GLN A 122 17.87 2.71 25.52
N GLY A 123 17.63 2.70 24.20
CA GLY A 123 17.31 1.49 23.42
C GLY A 123 15.81 1.14 23.40
N GLY A 124 14.95 1.99 23.96
CA GLY A 124 13.50 1.92 23.82
C GLY A 124 12.97 2.86 22.74
N LYS A 125 11.68 2.74 22.45
CA LYS A 125 10.96 3.58 21.48
C LYS A 125 9.87 4.39 22.18
N LEU A 126 9.94 5.71 22.07
CA LEU A 126 8.85 6.64 22.37
C LEU A 126 7.83 6.57 21.24
N ILE A 127 6.54 6.61 21.59
CA ILE A 127 5.43 6.63 20.63
C ILE A 127 4.68 7.95 20.76
N SER A 128 4.31 8.54 19.63
CA SER A 128 3.44 9.72 19.63
C SER A 128 2.01 9.34 20.02
N ALA A 129 1.20 10.31 20.47
CA ALA A 129 -0.22 10.05 20.74
C ALA A 129 -1.00 9.60 19.49
N ARG A 130 -0.63 10.12 18.31
CA ARG A 130 -1.18 9.66 17.02
C ARG A 130 -0.80 8.20 16.75
N GLY A 131 0.48 7.88 16.93
CA GLY A 131 1.03 6.54 16.82
C GLY A 131 0.32 5.56 17.75
N LEU A 132 0.04 5.97 18.98
CA LEU A 132 -0.67 5.16 19.96
C LEU A 132 -2.09 4.79 19.50
N ILE A 133 -2.83 5.73 18.91
CA ILE A 133 -4.15 5.45 18.33
C ILE A 133 -4.05 4.44 17.18
N MET A 134 -3.08 4.64 16.29
CA MET A 134 -2.87 3.79 15.12
C MET A 134 -2.47 2.36 15.50
N VAL A 135 -1.46 2.20 16.37
CA VAL A 135 -1.01 0.90 16.87
C VAL A 135 -2.11 0.19 17.64
N SER A 136 -2.81 0.91 18.52
CA SER A 136 -3.88 0.32 19.33
C SER A 136 -5.05 -0.16 18.47
N TYR A 137 -5.39 0.56 17.40
CA TYR A 137 -6.38 0.06 16.44
C TYR A 137 -5.89 -1.24 15.77
N ARG A 138 -4.63 -1.27 15.33
CA ARG A 138 -4.04 -2.45 14.69
C ARG A 138 -4.06 -3.66 15.61
N MET A 139 -3.58 -3.51 16.85
CA MET A 139 -3.55 -4.56 17.86
C MET A 139 -4.97 -5.03 18.27
N MET A 140 -5.96 -4.13 18.27
CA MET A 140 -7.36 -4.50 18.51
C MET A 140 -7.89 -5.44 17.40
N VAL A 141 -7.56 -5.17 16.13
CA VAL A 141 -8.11 -5.91 14.98
C VAL A 141 -7.32 -7.18 14.67
N GLU A 142 -5.99 -7.07 14.62
CA GLU A 142 -5.09 -8.15 14.19
C GLU A 142 -4.77 -9.11 15.35
N GLU A 143 -4.40 -8.56 16.51
CA GLU A 143 -3.92 -9.34 17.65
C GLU A 143 -5.01 -9.61 18.69
N LYS A 144 -6.19 -9.01 18.53
CA LYS A 144 -7.29 -9.03 19.51
C LYS A 144 -6.83 -8.67 20.93
N ASN A 145 -5.86 -7.76 21.03
CA ASN A 145 -5.26 -7.39 22.29
C ASN A 145 -6.31 -6.71 23.20
N PRO A 146 -6.55 -7.21 24.43
CA PRO A 146 -7.57 -6.66 25.33
C PRO A 146 -7.29 -5.20 25.73
N GLY A 147 -6.04 -4.85 26.03
CA GLY A 147 -5.66 -3.49 26.39
C GLY A 147 -5.83 -2.51 25.25
N ALA A 148 -5.47 -2.91 24.03
CA ALA A 148 -5.70 -2.12 22.83
C ALA A 148 -7.20 -1.97 22.52
N THR A 149 -8.00 -3.01 22.77
CA THR A 149 -9.45 -2.98 22.62
C THR A 149 -10.09 -2.00 23.59
N GLU A 150 -9.65 -2.01 24.85
CA GLU A 150 -10.13 -1.10 25.88
C GLU A 150 -9.75 0.35 25.56
N PHE A 151 -8.49 0.59 25.21
CA PHE A 151 -8.01 1.90 24.77
C PHE A 151 -8.87 2.44 23.60
N MET A 152 -9.08 1.64 22.56
CA MET A 152 -9.85 2.07 21.39
C MET A 152 -11.32 2.32 21.72
N ASN A 153 -11.92 1.53 22.62
CA ASN A 153 -13.28 1.79 23.09
C ASN A 153 -13.36 3.12 23.86
N ASN A 154 -12.36 3.44 24.70
CA ASN A 154 -12.27 4.73 25.39
C ASN A 154 -12.07 5.89 24.41
N PHE A 155 -11.25 5.69 23.38
CA PHE A 155 -11.06 6.65 22.30
C PHE A 155 -12.35 6.93 21.52
N PHE A 156 -13.12 5.91 21.15
CA PHE A 156 -14.39 6.11 20.47
C PHE A 156 -15.43 6.82 21.34
N ARG A 157 -15.44 6.56 22.66
CA ARG A 157 -16.27 7.30 23.62
C ARG A 157 -15.85 8.77 23.74
N LEU A 158 -14.54 9.06 23.71
CA LEU A 158 -14.04 10.43 23.68
C LEU A 158 -14.60 11.17 22.45
N LEU A 159 -14.52 10.57 21.25
CA LEU A 159 -15.04 11.17 20.03
C LEU A 159 -16.57 11.37 20.07
N GLU A 160 -17.31 10.40 20.61
CA GLU A 160 -18.76 10.53 20.85
C GLU A 160 -19.06 11.74 21.74
N ASN A 161 -18.37 11.88 22.88
CA ASN A 161 -18.52 13.02 23.80
C ASN A 161 -18.16 14.37 23.16
N ARG A 162 -17.22 14.37 22.20
CA ARG A 162 -16.82 15.55 21.40
C ARG A 162 -17.76 15.83 20.22
N ARG A 163 -18.95 15.23 20.22
CA ARG A 163 -19.97 15.39 19.18
C ARG A 163 -19.42 15.09 17.79
N TYR A 164 -18.73 13.95 17.63
CA TYR A 164 -18.34 13.44 16.32
C TYR A 164 -19.55 13.18 15.40
N GLY A 165 -20.75 13.01 15.98
CA GLY A 165 -22.01 12.84 15.25
C GLY A 165 -22.43 11.38 15.07
N LYS A 166 -21.68 10.44 15.66
CA LYS A 166 -21.99 9.02 15.73
C LYS A 166 -21.70 8.50 17.14
N THR A 167 -22.39 7.44 17.56
CA THR A 167 -22.11 6.74 18.82
C THR A 167 -20.79 5.99 18.74
N ALA A 168 -20.13 5.70 19.87
CA ALA A 168 -18.87 4.95 19.88
C ALA A 168 -18.95 3.62 19.10
N ALA A 169 -20.09 2.91 19.21
CA ALA A 169 -20.34 1.68 18.47
C ALA A 169 -20.42 1.92 16.95
N ALA A 170 -21.07 2.99 16.51
CA ALA A 170 -21.16 3.35 15.10
C ALA A 170 -19.81 3.82 14.53
N ILE A 171 -19.01 4.55 15.30
CA ILE A 171 -17.63 4.92 14.93
C ILE A 171 -16.79 3.66 14.76
N LYS A 172 -16.85 2.73 15.71
CA LYS A 172 -16.12 1.45 15.62
C LYS A 172 -16.48 0.66 14.36
N GLN A 173 -17.75 0.61 13.98
CA GLN A 173 -18.20 -0.06 12.75
C GLN A 173 -17.77 0.69 11.48
N GLU A 174 -17.77 2.02 11.49
CA GLU A 174 -17.25 2.84 10.40
C GLU A 174 -15.78 2.56 10.15
N VAL A 175 -14.93 2.67 11.19
CA VAL A 175 -13.49 2.47 11.05
C VAL A 175 -13.16 1.02 10.69
N ARG A 176 -13.96 0.04 11.14
CA ARG A 176 -13.81 -1.38 10.75
C ARG A 176 -13.97 -1.62 9.24
N ARG A 177 -14.75 -0.79 8.55
CA ARG A 177 -14.99 -0.92 7.11
C ARG A 177 -13.97 -0.17 6.25
N MET A 178 -13.13 0.66 6.86
CA MET A 178 -12.09 1.40 6.17
C MET A 178 -10.93 0.49 5.78
N SER A 179 -10.40 0.71 4.59
CA SER A 179 -9.06 0.24 4.23
C SER A 179 -8.00 0.86 5.15
N VAL A 180 -6.79 0.31 5.12
CA VAL A 180 -5.65 0.83 5.90
C VAL A 180 -5.43 2.32 5.62
N ILE A 181 -5.48 2.73 4.34
CA ILE A 181 -5.25 4.11 3.91
C ILE A 181 -6.36 5.05 4.43
N GLU A 182 -7.63 4.66 4.24
CA GLU A 182 -8.77 5.47 4.70
C GLU A 182 -8.76 5.66 6.22
N ARG A 183 -8.35 4.62 6.95
CA ARG A 183 -8.21 4.68 8.40
C ARG A 183 -7.08 5.63 8.82
N ASP A 184 -5.93 5.58 8.16
CA ASP A 184 -4.82 6.48 8.48
C ASP A 184 -5.19 7.93 8.18
N GLU A 185 -5.87 8.20 7.07
CA GLU A 185 -6.44 9.52 6.76
C GLU A 185 -7.47 9.96 7.82
N TRP A 186 -8.31 9.04 8.27
CA TRP A 186 -9.29 9.29 9.33
C TRP A 186 -8.62 9.64 10.67
N ILE A 187 -7.63 8.85 11.12
CA ILE A 187 -6.88 9.11 12.36
C ILE A 187 -6.19 10.46 12.27
N ASN A 188 -5.53 10.76 11.15
CA ASN A 188 -4.87 12.05 10.93
C ASN A 188 -5.86 13.21 11.03
N LYS A 189 -7.00 13.11 10.34
CA LYS A 189 -8.04 14.15 10.38
C LYS A 189 -8.58 14.38 11.80
N ILE A 190 -8.79 13.31 12.56
CA ILE A 190 -9.25 13.40 13.95
C ILE A 190 -8.18 14.04 14.83
N TYR A 191 -6.95 13.54 14.76
CA TYR A 191 -5.85 13.97 15.62
C TYR A 191 -5.43 15.43 15.35
N SER A 192 -5.43 15.87 14.10
CA SER A 192 -5.15 17.26 13.73
C SER A 192 -6.32 18.23 14.00
N SER A 193 -7.49 17.72 14.38
CA SER A 193 -8.68 18.53 14.61
C SER A 193 -8.78 18.95 16.08
N PRO A 194 -8.61 20.25 16.40
CA PRO A 194 -8.72 20.76 17.78
C PRO A 194 -10.14 20.64 18.34
N ARG A 195 -11.12 20.25 17.52
CA ARG A 195 -12.47 19.91 17.99
C ARG A 195 -12.52 18.55 18.70
N PHE A 196 -11.69 17.61 18.26
CA PHE A 196 -11.74 16.23 18.73
C PHE A 196 -10.63 15.95 19.71
N ILE A 197 -9.40 16.36 19.35
CA ILE A 197 -8.23 16.14 20.17
C ILE A 197 -7.67 17.48 20.63
N HIS A 198 -7.58 17.70 21.94
CA HIS A 198 -7.07 18.96 22.51
C HIS A 198 -5.58 18.92 22.81
N SER A 199 -5.04 17.75 23.19
CA SER A 199 -3.64 17.58 23.52
C SER A 199 -3.19 16.12 23.37
N ALA A 200 -1.88 15.86 23.47
CA ALA A 200 -1.37 14.50 23.44
C ALA A 200 -1.67 13.76 24.75
N GLU A 201 -1.64 14.46 25.87
CA GLU A 201 -1.85 13.93 27.22
C GLU A 201 -3.23 13.30 27.38
N GLU A 202 -4.27 13.89 26.78
CA GLU A 202 -5.62 13.30 26.86
C GLU A 202 -5.71 11.94 26.14
N ILE A 203 -4.90 11.71 25.11
CA ILE A 203 -4.83 10.41 24.43
C ILE A 203 -4.12 9.40 25.32
N PHE A 204 -2.97 9.77 25.89
CA PHE A 204 -2.25 8.89 26.80
C PHE A 204 -3.07 8.55 28.05
N ALA A 205 -3.91 9.47 28.54
CA ALA A 205 -4.82 9.24 29.66
C ALA A 205 -5.91 8.19 29.37
N LEU A 206 -6.15 7.81 28.11
CA LEU A 206 -7.08 6.73 27.76
C LEU A 206 -6.48 5.33 27.94
N MET A 207 -5.18 5.24 28.21
CA MET A 207 -4.50 3.97 28.43
C MET A 207 -5.11 3.25 29.64
N PRO A 208 -5.44 1.95 29.52
CA PRO A 208 -5.95 1.18 30.64
C PRO A 208 -4.92 1.15 31.77
N ILE A 209 -5.38 1.42 33.00
CA ILE A 209 -4.52 1.38 34.19
C ILE A 209 -4.15 -0.09 34.42
N LYS A 210 -2.86 -0.39 34.39
CA LYS A 210 -2.36 -1.70 34.83
C LYS A 210 -2.60 -1.80 36.35
N ASN A 211 -3.55 -2.62 36.75
CA ASN A 211 -3.63 -3.13 38.13
C ASN A 211 -2.53 -4.16 38.37
#